data_AF-A0A967IMJ5-F1
#
_entry.id   AF-A0A967IMJ5-F1
#
_cell.length_a   1.000
_cell.length_b   1.000
_cell.length_c   1.000
_cell.angle_alpha   90.00
_cell.angle_beta   90.00
_cell.angle_gamma   90.00
#
_symmetry.space_group_name_H-M   'P 1'
#
loop_
_entity.id
_entity.type
_entity.pdbx_description
1 polymer ?
#
loop_
_entity_poly.entity_id
_entity_poly.type
_entity_poly.pdbx_seq_one_letter_code
_entity_poly.pdbx_strand_id
1 'polypeptide(L)' 'MAGVINPEAHLYIPDFRSAERSVQDLMYVADRVRPGGEMVIQSRKPRQMVYSALRNYNFRRFNEAELSERKAAGYPPFG' A
#
# COMPACT_ATOMS: atom_id res chain seq x y z
N MET A 1 -10.78 1.49 16.49
CA MET A 1 -9.76 2.50 16.15
C MET A 1 -8.47 1.74 15.92
N ALA A 2 -7.72 2.08 14.87
CA ALA A 2 -6.41 1.51 14.61
C ALA A 2 -5.39 2.64 14.35
N GLY A 3 -4.17 2.46 14.83
CA GLY A 3 -3.06 3.37 14.57
C GLY A 3 -1.94 2.61 13.88
N VAL A 4 -1.49 3.10 12.72
CA VAL A 4 -0.31 2.58 12.04
C VAL A 4 0.79 3.63 12.08
N ILE A 5 1.90 3.28 12.73
CA ILE A 5 3.06 4.15 12.89
C ILE A 5 4.18 3.59 12.02
N ASN A 6 4.84 4.48 11.26
CA ASN A 6 5.99 4.15 10.43
C ASN A 6 5.74 3.00 9.40
N PRO A 7 4.68 3.05 8.58
CA PRO A 7 4.44 2.08 7.51
C PRO A 7 5.59 2.01 6.49
N GLU A 8 6.46 3.02 6.46
CA GLU A 8 7.65 3.08 5.63
C GLU A 8 8.64 1.94 5.85
N ALA A 9 8.67 1.36 7.05
CA ALA A 9 9.55 0.25 7.37
C ALA A 9 9.33 -0.96 6.44
N HIS A 10 8.10 -1.17 5.98
CA HIS A 10 7.78 -2.20 4.98
C HIS A 10 7.80 -1.65 3.56
N LEU A 11 7.40 -0.38 3.37
CA LEU A 11 7.28 0.22 2.04
C LEU A 11 8.61 0.41 1.32
N TYR A 12 9.71 0.62 2.07
CA TYR A 12 11.03 0.93 1.50
C TYR A 12 12.07 -0.17 1.72
N ILE A 13 11.63 -1.40 1.92
CA ILE A 13 12.55 -2.55 1.78
C ILE A 13 12.94 -2.63 0.29
N PRO A 14 14.22 -2.89 -0.05
CA PRO A 14 14.68 -3.00 -1.44
C PRO A 14 14.21 -4.32 -2.08
N ASP A 15 12.89 -4.50 -2.14
CA ASP A 15 12.15 -5.57 -2.78
C ASP A 15 11.08 -4.90 -3.66
N PHE A 16 10.98 -5.32 -4.93
CA PHE A 16 10.01 -4.77 -5.88
C PHE A 16 8.55 -5.05 -5.45
N ARG A 17 8.35 -5.95 -4.48
CA ARG A 17 7.06 -6.30 -3.87
C ARG A 17 6.74 -5.52 -2.60
N SER A 18 7.63 -4.65 -2.13
CA SER A 18 7.43 -3.88 -0.89
C SER A 18 6.17 -3.03 -0.91
N ALA A 19 5.85 -2.43 -2.07
CA ALA A 19 4.64 -1.63 -2.24
C ALA A 19 3.37 -2.48 -2.12
N GLU A 20 3.31 -3.59 -2.85
CA GLU A 20 2.23 -4.59 -2.77
C GLU A 20 2.00 -5.10 -1.34
N ARG A 21 3.07 -5.54 -0.67
CA ARG A 21 2.98 -6.05 0.72
C ARG A 21 2.47 -4.99 1.69
N SER A 22 2.97 -3.75 1.56
CA SER A 22 2.54 -2.66 2.44
C SER A 22 1.06 -2.32 2.26
N VAL A 23 0.55 -2.38 1.03
CA VAL A 23 -0.90 -2.22 0.77
C VAL A 23 -1.69 -3.34 1.45
N GLN A 24 -1.25 -4.59 1.30
CA GLN A 24 -1.93 -5.75 1.91
C GLN A 24 -1.97 -5.66 3.44
N ASP A 25 -0.87 -5.27 4.08
CA ASP A 25 -0.83 -5.07 5.54
C ASP A 25 -1.79 -3.97 5.99
N LEU A 26 -1.78 -2.83 5.29
CA LEU A 26 -2.68 -1.71 5.59
C LEU A 26 -4.15 -2.08 5.38
N MET A 27 -4.46 -2.86 4.34
CA MET A 27 -5.80 -3.40 4.12
C MET A 27 -6.25 -4.32 5.24
N TYR A 28 -5.39 -5.24 5.66
CA TYR A 28 -5.69 -6.16 6.76
C TYR A 28 -6.01 -5.42 8.06
N VAL A 29 -5.28 -4.34 8.35
CA VAL A 29 -5.58 -3.47 9.50
C VAL A 29 -6.90 -2.73 9.29
N ALA A 30 -7.14 -2.19 8.09
CA ALA A 30 -8.37 -1.47 7.77
C ALA A 30 -9.62 -2.36 7.91
N ASP A 31 -9.56 -3.62 7.46
CA ASP A 31 -10.66 -4.59 7.56
C ASP A 31 -10.99 -4.97 9.00
N ARG A 32 -10.04 -4.81 9.92
CA ARG A 32 -10.25 -5.02 11.36
C ARG A 32 -10.85 -3.80 12.07
N VAL A 33 -10.92 -2.65 11.41
CA VAL A 33 -11.60 -1.48 11.97
C VAL A 33 -13.10 -1.67 11.84
N ARG A 34 -13.79 -1.65 12.99
CA ARG A 34 -15.26 -1.72 13.04
C ARG A 34 -15.92 -0.68 12.11
N PRO A 35 -17.10 -0.94 11.54
CA PRO A 35 -17.88 0.08 10.85
C PRO A 35 -18.03 1.35 11.71
N GLY A 36 -17.74 2.52 11.12
CA GLY A 36 -17.72 3.81 11.84
C GLY A 36 -16.49 4.02 12.74
N GLY A 37 -15.50 3.12 12.69
CA GLY A 37 -14.20 3.29 13.33
C GLY A 37 -13.23 4.08 12.46
N GLU A 38 -12.23 4.67 13.11
CA GLU A 38 -11.18 5.45 12.44
C GLU A 38 -9.84 4.69 12.40
N MET A 39 -9.12 4.86 11.30
CA MET A 39 -7.73 4.43 11.12
C MET A 39 -6.85 5.66 10.91
N VAL A 40 -5.85 5.83 11.76
CA VAL A 40 -4.87 6.92 11.65
C VAL A 40 -3.54 6.34 11.20
N ILE A 41 -2.97 6.92 10.14
CA ILE A 41 -1.67 6.52 9.59
C ILE A 41 -0.72 7.71 9.72
N GLN A 42 0.39 7.50 10.42
CA GLN A 42 1.47 8.47 10.49
C GLN A 42 2.54 8.11 9.46
N SER A 43 2.63 8.91 8.38
CA SER A 43 3.61 8.71 7.32
C SER A 43 4.45 9.96 7.09
N ARG A 44 5.76 9.77 6.83
CA ARG A 44 6.68 10.80 6.36
C ARG A 44 6.50 11.11 4.87
N LYS A 45 5.84 10.24 4.10
CA LYS A 45 5.53 10.43 2.68
C LYS A 45 4.05 10.21 2.38
N PRO A 46 3.14 11.08 2.88
CA PRO A 46 1.69 10.87 2.78
C PRO A 46 1.13 10.91 1.36
N ARG A 47 1.92 11.33 0.36
CA ARG A 47 1.52 11.43 -1.05
C ARG A 47 1.75 10.14 -1.86
N GLN A 48 2.18 9.05 -1.21
CA GLN A 48 2.38 7.78 -1.89
C GLN A 48 1.07 7.18 -2.39
N MET A 49 1.13 6.49 -3.53
CA MET A 49 -0.05 5.92 -4.19
C MET A 49 -0.80 4.90 -3.30
N VAL A 50 -0.06 4.16 -2.45
CA VAL A 50 -0.62 3.23 -1.45
C VAL A 50 -1.70 3.88 -0.57
N TYR A 51 -1.50 5.11 -0.11
CA TYR A 51 -2.48 5.78 0.76
C TYR A 51 -3.72 6.24 -0.01
N SER A 52 -3.54 6.66 -1.26
CA SER A 52 -4.66 6.99 -2.15
C SER A 52 -5.49 5.75 -2.48
N ALA A 53 -4.83 4.60 -2.72
CA ALA A 53 -5.49 3.32 -2.95
C ALA A 53 -6.29 2.88 -1.73
N LEU A 54 -5.70 2.97 -0.54
CA LEU A 54 -6.35 2.64 0.73
C LEU A 54 -7.56 3.54 1.00
N ARG A 55 -7.41 4.86 0.84
CA ARG A 55 -8.49 5.82 1.11
C ARG A 55 -9.69 5.66 0.18
N ASN A 56 -9.44 5.33 -1.08
CA ASN A 56 -10.48 5.21 -2.10
C ASN A 56 -10.94 3.76 -2.32
N TYR A 57 -10.40 2.79 -1.57
CA TYR A 57 -10.58 1.36 -1.81
C TYR A 57 -10.33 0.95 -3.29
N ASN A 58 -9.41 1.64 -3.96
CA ASN A 58 -9.14 1.47 -5.39
C ASN A 58 -7.80 0.76 -5.62
N PHE A 59 -7.76 -0.51 -5.26
CA PHE A 59 -6.57 -1.36 -5.40
C PHE A 59 -6.34 -1.82 -6.83
N ARG A 60 -7.41 -1.87 -7.65
CA ARG A 60 -7.28 -2.16 -9.08
C ARG A 60 -6.33 -1.16 -9.75
N ARG A 61 -6.55 0.14 -9.53
CA ARG A 61 -5.71 1.19 -10.09
C ARG A 61 -4.28 1.14 -9.55
N PHE A 62 -4.10 0.79 -8.27
CA PHE A 62 -2.77 0.59 -7.69
C PHE A 62 -2.03 -0.56 -8.38
N ASN A 63 -2.67 -1.72 -8.50
CA ASN A 63 -2.07 -2.90 -9.15
C ASN A 63 -1.73 -2.62 -10.62
N GLU A 64 -2.59 -1.92 -11.35
CA GLU A 64 -2.33 -1.56 -12.75
C GLU A 64 -1.08 -0.67 -12.88
N ALA A 65 -0.92 0.33 -12.01
CA ALA A 65 0.27 1.19 -12.00
C ALA A 65 1.53 0.40 -11.62
N GLU A 66 1.46 -0.43 -10.57
CA GLU A 66 2.60 -1.24 -10.12
C GLU A 66 3.02 -2.27 -11.18
N LEU A 67 2.07 -2.93 -11.84
CA LEU A 67 2.36 -3.86 -12.93
C LEU A 67 2.98 -3.15 -14.13
N SER A 68 2.54 -1.94 -14.44
CA SER A 68 3.15 -1.13 -15.50
C SER A 68 4.61 -0.79 -15.18
N GLU A 69 4.91 -0.42 -13.94
CA GLU A 69 6.28 -0.17 -13.48
C GLU A 69 7.13 -1.45 -13.51
N ARG A 70 6.60 -2.57 -13.00
CA ARG A 70 7.28 -3.88 -13.04
C ARG A 70 7.57 -4.32 -14.47
N LYS A 71 6.64 -4.12 -15.40
CA LYS A 71 6.83 -4.42 -16.82
C LYS A 71 7.94 -3.58 -17.44
N ALA A 72 7.96 -2.27 -17.16
CA ALA A 72 9.01 -1.38 -17.67
C ALA A 72 10.40 -1.70 -17.10
N ALA A 73 10.46 -2.20 -15.87
CA ALA A 73 11.71 -2.60 -15.20
C ALA A 73 12.13 -4.07 -15.47
N GLY A 74 11.31 -4.87 -16.18
CA GLY A 74 11.58 -6.29 -16.42
C GLY A 74 11.46 -7.16 -15.16
N TYR A 75 10.70 -6.73 -14.16
CA TYR A 75 10.44 -7.52 -12.96
C TYR A 75 9.29 -8.53 -13.17
N PRO A 76 9.28 -9.67 -12.44
CA PRO A 76 8.17 -10.62 -12.49
C PRO A 76 6.81 -9.92 -12.33
N PRO A 77 5.79 -10.32 -13.11
CA PRO A 77 5.71 -11.51 -13.98
C PRO A 77 6.22 -11.30 -15.42
N PHE A 78 6.87 -10.17 -15.73
CA PHE A 78 7.21 -9.76 -17.10
C PHE A 78 8.69 -9.94 -17.49
N GLY A 79 9.47 -10.57 -16.62
CA GLY A 79 10.89 -10.90 -16.84
C GLY A 79 11.08 -12.24 -17.55
#